data_AF-A0A9W9YM99-F1
#
_entry.id   AF-A0A9W9YM99-F1
#
_cell.length_a   1.000
_cell.length_b   1.000
_cell.length_c   1.000
_cell.angle_alpha   90.00
_cell.angle_beta   90.00
_cell.angle_gamma   90.00
#
_symmetry.space_group_name_H-M   'P 1'
#
loop_
_entity.id
_entity.type
_entity.pdbx_description
1 polymer ?
#
loop_
_entity_poly.entity_id
_entity_poly.type
_entity_poly.pdbx_seq_one_letter_code
_entity_poly.pdbx_strand_id
1 'polypeptide(L)'
;MIKTIIWFGGAGLFASCYSNLVRGYPMMRKPLMHIFYTSIGLYVGYRGHLYEERGDELYEEMVKKHKNVPWWPKAQLLAEKAAREKAEKEAAMVAMEQVAAYNQNWQFKFGISSCVVLQTSARHEENSNACSPNMDFLAQINHLFRRGEISEPIDNFINGEFRPPEDGKFADTLNPSTGETLCKYPLSTVMDLEKAVEAASSAFKLWSKVSKIERADVLNHVAKLLEKRSEGFVRAEIMDQGRAIHGVSTEDNDITREVHNIKHFTAQAVATMGSATQTKDSVSYASRYPLGVVGIITSWASPLHSILWHAVPALASGNCVVIKPSCLAPIEVHLLAKTFSDAGIPKGVVNVVYGKGDVIGKAMAAHPTVKALALVGSEKTTSAVMRASQLLYTKKFSFNLANCHPMIVFDDANLEEVLPAAIKGSFLHNEGQNVHSINRIFVQASIIQIFTEKFIRVVQRLKIGSPNETSIQVGPLISKEHRQKIIGFIQGAVNDGAEILCGGKFQNSTASWTKVIFWSLRYLEVFIVPLSTLLTHWRFRDLW
;
A
#
# COMPACT_ATOMS: atom_id res chain seq x y z
N MET A 1 -4.75 -27.20 -16.78
CA MET A 1 -5.97 -26.40 -16.51
C MET A 1 -5.83 -25.74 -15.14
N ILE A 2 -5.49 -24.45 -15.08
CA ILE A 2 -5.41 -23.69 -13.82
C ILE A 2 -6.84 -23.39 -13.35
N LYS A 3 -7.18 -23.64 -12.08
CA LYS A 3 -8.44 -23.18 -11.47
C LYS A 3 -8.08 -22.03 -10.52
N THR A 4 -8.85 -20.95 -10.53
CA THR A 4 -8.51 -19.73 -9.78
C THR A 4 -9.40 -19.61 -8.56
N ILE A 5 -8.78 -19.37 -7.40
CA ILE A 5 -9.49 -18.94 -6.21
C ILE A 5 -9.42 -17.41 -6.16
N ILE A 6 -10.56 -16.75 -6.25
CA ILE A 6 -10.65 -15.28 -6.17
C ILE A 6 -11.30 -14.96 -4.82
N TRP A 7 -10.78 -13.96 -4.11
CA TRP A 7 -11.40 -13.45 -2.90
C TRP A 7 -11.46 -11.92 -2.93
N PHE A 8 -12.59 -11.33 -2.55
CA PHE A 8 -12.72 -9.87 -2.47
C PHE A 8 -12.35 -9.37 -1.09
N GLY A 9 -11.06 -9.10 -0.89
CA GLY A 9 -10.59 -8.19 0.16
C GLY A 9 -10.90 -6.74 -0.21
N GLY A 10 -11.11 -5.88 0.78
CA GLY A 10 -11.60 -4.50 0.63
C GLY A 10 -10.83 -3.57 -0.32
N ALA A 11 -9.68 -3.97 -0.86
CA ALA A 11 -9.04 -3.30 -1.99
C ALA A 11 -9.80 -3.57 -3.32
N GLY A 12 -10.97 -2.95 -3.45
CA GLY A 12 -11.85 -3.11 -4.61
C GLY A 12 -11.27 -2.58 -5.92
N LEU A 13 -10.86 -3.49 -6.80
CA LEU A 13 -10.58 -3.23 -8.21
C LEU A 13 -10.77 -4.53 -9.01
N PHE A 14 -11.91 -4.66 -9.70
CA PHE A 14 -11.94 -5.30 -11.02
C PHE A 14 -13.22 -4.97 -11.80
N ALA A 15 -14.35 -4.74 -11.14
CA ALA A 15 -15.61 -4.53 -11.88
C ALA A 15 -15.75 -3.15 -12.54
N SER A 16 -15.06 -2.09 -12.06
CA SER A 16 -15.19 -0.74 -12.65
C SER A 16 -14.33 -0.50 -13.90
N CYS A 17 -13.25 -1.27 -14.09
CA CYS A 17 -12.39 -1.13 -15.27
C CYS A 17 -13.07 -1.72 -16.52
N TYR A 18 -14.01 -2.65 -16.37
CA TYR A 18 -14.61 -3.31 -17.53
C TYR A 18 -15.82 -2.56 -18.12
N SER A 19 -16.70 -1.97 -17.28
CA SER A 19 -17.95 -1.40 -17.82
C SER A 19 -17.77 -0.07 -18.56
N ASN A 20 -16.76 0.73 -18.20
CA ASN A 20 -16.56 2.08 -18.77
C ASN A 20 -15.45 2.17 -19.82
N LEU A 21 -14.39 1.35 -19.74
CA LEU A 21 -13.23 1.46 -20.64
C LEU A 21 -13.45 0.72 -21.97
N VAL A 22 -14.19 -0.39 -21.97
CA VAL A 22 -14.44 -1.20 -23.18
C VAL A 22 -15.53 -0.61 -24.07
N ARG A 23 -16.46 0.17 -23.51
CA ARG A 23 -17.54 0.83 -24.27
C ARG A 23 -17.13 2.16 -24.92
N GLY A 24 -16.06 2.80 -24.46
CA GLY A 24 -15.71 4.17 -24.86
C GLY A 24 -14.52 4.33 -25.82
N TYR A 25 -13.56 3.40 -25.87
CA TYR A 25 -12.30 3.62 -26.59
C TYR A 25 -11.77 2.37 -27.31
N PRO A 26 -12.05 2.18 -28.62
CA PRO A 26 -11.57 1.06 -29.42
C PRO A 26 -10.03 0.95 -29.51
N MET A 27 -9.31 2.06 -29.25
CA MET A 27 -7.86 2.19 -29.48
C MET A 27 -6.98 1.60 -28.34
N MET A 28 -7.56 1.26 -27.19
CA MET A 28 -6.83 0.75 -26.00
C MET A 28 -6.74 -0.79 -25.93
N ARG A 29 -7.09 -1.51 -27.01
CA ARG A 29 -7.04 -2.99 -27.06
C ARG A 29 -5.62 -3.58 -27.15
N LYS A 30 -4.65 -2.84 -27.71
CA LYS A 30 -3.27 -3.33 -27.95
C LYS A 30 -2.37 -3.42 -26.70
N PRO A 31 -2.42 -2.49 -25.73
CA PRO A 31 -1.58 -2.57 -24.52
C PRO A 31 -1.95 -3.72 -23.57
N LEU A 32 -3.24 -4.10 -23.50
CA LEU A 32 -3.73 -5.22 -22.68
C LEU A 32 -3.24 -6.59 -23.19
N MET A 33 -3.07 -6.73 -24.51
CA MET A 33 -2.46 -7.92 -25.12
C MET A 33 -1.00 -8.09 -24.68
N HIS A 34 -0.25 -7.00 -24.54
CA HIS A 34 1.16 -7.05 -24.15
C HIS A 34 1.36 -7.62 -22.74
N ILE A 35 0.47 -7.29 -21.80
CA ILE A 35 0.50 -7.83 -20.43
C ILE A 35 0.23 -9.34 -20.42
N PHE A 36 -0.68 -9.82 -21.29
CA PHE A 36 -1.02 -11.24 -21.42
C PHE A 36 0.10 -12.06 -22.09
N TYR A 37 0.76 -11.53 -23.13
CA TYR A 37 1.89 -12.19 -23.79
C TYR A 37 3.13 -12.29 -22.90
N THR A 38 3.35 -11.34 -21.99
CA THR A 38 4.49 -11.39 -21.05
C THR A 38 4.33 -12.55 -20.06
N SER A 39 3.08 -12.87 -19.67
CA SER A 39 2.76 -14.01 -18.79
C SER A 39 2.84 -15.37 -19.50
N ILE A 40 2.55 -15.43 -20.80
CA ILE A 40 2.68 -16.66 -21.62
C ILE A 40 4.13 -16.87 -22.08
N GLY A 41 4.90 -15.81 -22.34
CA GLY A 41 6.32 -15.90 -22.69
C GLY A 41 7.16 -16.57 -21.59
N LEU A 42 6.79 -16.35 -20.33
CA LEU A 42 7.36 -17.06 -19.17
C LEU A 42 6.98 -18.56 -19.12
N TYR A 43 5.83 -18.93 -19.70
CA TYR A 43 5.38 -20.32 -19.78
C TYR A 43 6.08 -21.12 -20.90
N VAL A 44 6.39 -20.46 -22.03
CA VAL A 44 7.05 -21.10 -23.18
C VAL A 44 8.57 -21.20 -22.98
N GLY A 45 9.18 -20.27 -22.24
CA GLY A 45 10.62 -20.30 -21.94
C GLY A 45 11.09 -21.46 -21.07
N TYR A 46 10.17 -22.17 -20.38
CA TYR A 46 10.51 -23.22 -19.40
C TYR A 46 10.38 -24.66 -19.94
N ARG A 47 10.04 -24.86 -21.22
CA ARG A 47 9.97 -26.20 -21.86
C ARG A 47 10.70 -26.27 -23.22
N GLY A 48 11.90 -25.69 -23.28
CA GLY A 48 12.73 -25.66 -24.49
C GLY A 48 13.55 -26.93 -24.78
N HIS A 49 12.95 -28.13 -24.75
CA HIS A 49 13.66 -29.35 -25.16
C HIS A 49 12.87 -30.31 -26.07
N LEU A 50 11.69 -29.92 -26.57
CA LEU A 50 10.84 -30.79 -27.39
C LEU A 50 10.41 -30.18 -28.75
N TYR A 51 11.01 -29.08 -29.18
CA TYR A 51 10.58 -28.34 -30.38
C TYR A 51 11.71 -27.79 -31.27
N GLU A 52 12.93 -28.33 -31.18
CA GLU A 52 14.04 -27.84 -32.03
C GLU A 52 13.95 -28.36 -33.49
N GLU A 53 13.65 -29.64 -33.72
CA GLU A 53 13.72 -30.19 -35.09
C GLU A 53 12.65 -29.64 -36.06
N ARG A 54 11.46 -29.29 -35.56
CA ARG A 54 10.36 -28.79 -36.41
C ARG A 54 10.44 -27.27 -36.66
N GLY A 55 11.20 -26.55 -35.83
CA GLY A 55 11.40 -25.11 -35.96
C GLY A 55 12.38 -24.76 -37.08
N ASP A 56 13.43 -25.56 -37.23
CA ASP A 56 14.47 -25.36 -38.23
C ASP A 56 13.97 -25.64 -39.65
N GLU A 57 13.12 -26.66 -39.84
CA GLU A 57 12.48 -26.94 -41.14
C GLU A 57 11.54 -25.81 -41.59
N LEU A 58 10.71 -25.29 -40.68
CA LEU A 58 9.80 -24.17 -40.93
C LEU A 58 10.57 -22.86 -41.21
N TYR A 59 11.71 -22.67 -40.56
CA TYR A 59 12.60 -21.55 -40.80
C TYR A 59 13.24 -21.63 -42.20
N GLU A 60 13.79 -22.79 -42.57
CA GLU A 60 14.37 -22.99 -43.91
C GLU A 60 13.35 -22.79 -45.04
N GLU A 61 12.11 -23.24 -44.84
CA GLU A 61 11.04 -23.12 -45.83
C GLU A 61 10.59 -21.65 -46.00
N MET A 62 10.46 -20.88 -44.91
CA MET A 62 10.18 -19.44 -44.98
C MET A 62 11.33 -18.66 -45.63
N VAL A 63 12.57 -19.00 -45.28
CA VAL A 63 13.78 -18.37 -45.84
C VAL A 63 13.88 -18.63 -47.35
N LYS A 64 13.53 -19.83 -47.83
CA LYS A 64 13.45 -20.13 -49.27
C LYS A 64 12.37 -19.31 -49.97
N LYS A 65 11.23 -19.10 -49.32
CA LYS A 65 10.04 -18.48 -49.94
C LYS A 65 10.09 -16.95 -49.96
N HIS A 66 10.86 -16.29 -49.08
CA HIS A 66 10.76 -14.84 -48.85
C HIS A 66 12.09 -14.07 -49.00
N LYS A 67 13.14 -14.67 -49.55
CA LYS A 67 14.44 -14.00 -49.81
C LYS A 67 14.35 -12.78 -50.75
N ASN A 68 13.33 -12.70 -51.60
CA ASN A 68 13.19 -11.67 -52.62
C ASN A 68 12.20 -10.55 -52.25
N VAL A 69 11.65 -10.51 -51.03
CA VAL A 69 10.80 -9.40 -50.60
C VAL A 69 11.60 -8.23 -50.02
N PRO A 70 11.26 -6.96 -50.34
CA PRO A 70 12.08 -5.78 -50.00
C PRO A 70 12.40 -5.59 -48.50
N TRP A 71 11.59 -6.16 -47.61
CA TRP A 71 11.78 -6.04 -46.15
C TRP A 71 12.72 -7.10 -45.56
N TRP A 72 13.09 -8.14 -46.32
CA TRP A 72 13.90 -9.27 -45.85
C TRP A 72 15.28 -8.88 -45.29
N PRO A 73 16.05 -7.95 -45.92
CA PRO A 73 17.33 -7.49 -45.36
C PRO A 73 17.16 -6.82 -43.99
N LYS A 74 16.04 -6.13 -43.76
CA LYS A 74 15.74 -5.47 -42.47
C LYS A 74 15.34 -6.49 -41.39
N ALA A 75 14.69 -7.59 -41.77
CA ALA A 75 14.37 -8.68 -40.86
C ALA A 75 15.63 -9.48 -40.45
N GLN A 76 16.58 -9.71 -41.37
CA GLN A 76 17.87 -10.30 -41.04
C GLN A 76 18.65 -9.45 -40.02
N LEU A 77 18.71 -8.13 -40.24
CA LEU A 77 19.39 -7.22 -39.32
C LEU A 77 18.77 -7.24 -37.90
N LEU A 78 17.45 -7.37 -37.80
CA LEU A 78 16.74 -7.46 -36.51
C LEU A 78 16.97 -8.82 -35.84
N ALA A 79 17.03 -9.90 -36.60
CA ALA A 79 17.33 -11.23 -36.08
C ALA A 79 18.79 -11.32 -35.57
N GLU A 80 19.74 -10.76 -36.30
CA GLU A 80 21.14 -10.66 -35.87
C GLU A 80 21.27 -9.82 -34.59
N LYS A 81 20.54 -8.71 -34.49
CA LYS A 81 20.50 -7.89 -33.28
C LYS A 81 19.92 -8.65 -32.09
N ALA A 82 18.83 -9.39 -32.28
CA ALA A 82 18.21 -10.20 -31.22
C ALA A 82 19.13 -11.36 -30.77
N ALA A 83 19.84 -12.00 -31.70
CA ALA A 83 20.83 -13.02 -31.37
C ALA A 83 22.01 -12.44 -30.55
N ARG A 84 22.45 -11.23 -30.88
CA ARG A 84 23.50 -10.52 -30.14
C ARG A 84 23.05 -10.13 -28.73
N GLU A 85 21.83 -9.62 -28.58
CA GLU A 85 21.24 -9.32 -27.27
C GLU A 85 21.02 -10.58 -26.41
N LYS A 86 20.72 -11.73 -27.04
CA LYS A 86 20.64 -13.02 -26.35
C LYS A 86 22.01 -13.47 -25.84
N ALA A 87 23.04 -13.39 -26.68
CA ALA A 87 24.42 -13.72 -26.31
C ALA A 87 24.95 -12.81 -25.19
N GLU A 88 24.61 -11.51 -25.21
CA GLU A 88 24.96 -10.57 -24.13
C GLU A 88 24.26 -10.90 -22.80
N LYS A 89 23.00 -11.35 -22.83
CA LYS A 89 22.28 -11.80 -21.63
C LYS A 89 22.82 -13.11 -21.06
N GLU A 90 23.18 -14.05 -21.92
CA GLU A 90 23.82 -15.31 -21.50
C GLU A 90 25.20 -15.03 -20.89
N ALA A 91 26.00 -14.14 -21.49
CA ALA A 91 27.26 -13.69 -20.92
C ALA A 91 27.08 -12.97 -19.56
N ALA A 92 26.02 -12.17 -19.40
CA ALA A 92 25.68 -11.52 -18.14
C ALA A 92 25.24 -12.52 -17.05
N MET A 93 24.53 -13.59 -17.40
CA MET A 93 24.20 -14.66 -16.46
C MET A 93 25.45 -15.42 -16.00
N VAL A 94 26.35 -15.78 -16.92
CA VAL A 94 27.63 -16.42 -16.57
C VAL A 94 28.47 -15.52 -15.66
N ALA A 95 28.48 -14.20 -15.91
CA ALA A 95 29.15 -13.24 -15.04
C ALA A 95 28.49 -13.15 -13.65
N MET A 96 27.15 -13.22 -13.56
CA MET A 96 26.43 -13.25 -12.28
C MET A 96 26.70 -14.53 -11.49
N GLU A 97 26.80 -15.68 -12.14
CA GLU A 97 27.18 -16.95 -11.50
C GLU A 97 28.62 -16.92 -10.98
N GLN A 98 29.55 -16.31 -11.72
CA GLN A 98 30.93 -16.08 -11.26
C GLN A 98 30.99 -15.12 -10.05
N VAL A 99 30.15 -14.09 -10.01
CA VAL A 99 30.02 -13.19 -8.85
C VAL A 99 29.37 -13.90 -7.64
N ALA A 100 28.40 -14.79 -7.87
CA ALA A 100 27.79 -15.60 -6.81
C ALA A 100 28.80 -16.60 -6.22
N ALA A 101 29.63 -17.24 -7.06
CA ALA A 101 30.73 -18.10 -6.62
C ALA A 101 31.81 -17.32 -5.85
N TYR A 102 32.10 -16.07 -6.24
CA TYR A 102 33.02 -15.18 -5.50
C TYR A 102 32.46 -14.77 -4.13
N ASN A 103 31.14 -14.55 -4.01
CA ASN A 103 30.47 -14.20 -2.75
C ASN A 103 30.34 -15.38 -1.77
N GLN A 104 30.21 -16.62 -2.26
CA GLN A 104 30.23 -17.81 -1.40
C GLN A 104 31.57 -17.99 -0.64
N ASN A 105 32.69 -17.58 -1.25
CA ASN A 105 34.00 -17.57 -0.58
C ASN A 105 34.13 -16.49 0.52
N TRP A 106 33.26 -15.46 0.54
CA TRP A 106 33.22 -14.45 1.60
C TRP A 106 32.39 -14.89 2.81
N GLN A 107 31.35 -15.70 2.63
CA GLN A 107 30.50 -16.18 3.73
C GLN A 107 31.19 -17.19 4.66
N PHE A 108 32.31 -17.78 4.25
CA PHE A 108 33.11 -18.67 5.11
C PHE A 108 34.06 -17.94 6.08
N LYS A 109 34.20 -16.60 5.98
CA LYS A 109 35.10 -15.81 6.85
C LYS A 109 34.44 -15.09 8.02
N PHE A 110 33.11 -15.04 8.09
CA PHE A 110 32.37 -14.47 9.22
C PHE A 110 31.24 -15.41 9.64
N GLY A 111 31.54 -16.29 10.60
CA GLY A 111 30.58 -17.20 11.18
C GLY A 111 29.54 -16.46 12.02
N ILE A 112 28.27 -16.55 11.63
CA ILE A 112 27.13 -16.29 12.51
C ILE A 112 26.34 -17.60 12.59
N SER A 113 26.64 -18.38 13.61
CA SER A 113 25.90 -19.58 13.99
C SER A 113 24.71 -19.21 14.90
N SER A 114 23.54 -19.73 14.55
CA SER A 114 22.52 -20.32 15.44
C SER A 114 22.34 -19.79 16.87
N CYS A 115 21.10 -19.37 17.17
CA CYS A 115 20.38 -19.49 18.45
C CYS A 115 21.19 -19.66 19.75
N VAL A 116 21.20 -18.62 20.58
CA VAL A 116 21.29 -18.78 22.04
C VAL A 116 20.21 -17.91 22.67
N VAL A 117 19.25 -18.58 23.32
CA VAL A 117 18.30 -18.01 24.28
C VAL A 117 19.11 -17.56 25.50
N LEU A 118 19.15 -16.27 25.78
CA LEU A 118 19.60 -15.74 27.06
C LEU A 118 18.42 -15.05 27.75
N GLN A 119 17.80 -15.77 28.67
CA GLN A 119 17.07 -15.17 29.78
C GLN A 119 18.06 -14.33 30.60
N THR A 120 17.88 -13.02 30.62
CA THR A 120 18.46 -12.17 31.66
C THR A 120 17.34 -11.68 32.56
N SER A 121 17.29 -12.26 33.75
CA SER A 121 16.52 -11.79 34.89
C SER A 121 16.99 -10.41 35.32
N ALA A 122 16.22 -9.37 35.03
CA ALA A 122 16.31 -8.09 35.71
C ALA A 122 15.15 -8.01 36.70
N ARG A 123 15.48 -8.08 38.00
CA ARG A 123 14.57 -7.75 39.09
C ARG A 123 14.15 -6.29 38.93
N HIS A 124 12.88 -6.05 38.61
CA HIS A 124 12.24 -4.77 38.91
C HIS A 124 11.21 -5.00 40.00
N GLU A 125 11.39 -4.23 41.07
CA GLU A 125 10.57 -4.20 42.28
C GLU A 125 9.09 -4.02 41.94
N GLU A 126 8.27 -4.81 42.64
CA GLU A 126 6.83 -4.70 42.68
C GLU A 126 6.43 -3.30 43.15
N ASN A 127 5.86 -2.50 42.25
CA ASN A 127 4.93 -1.46 42.65
C ASN A 127 3.54 -1.84 42.13
N SER A 128 2.79 -2.43 43.04
CA SER A 128 1.40 -2.82 42.91
C SER A 128 0.51 -1.58 42.71
N ASN A 129 0.11 -1.35 41.47
CA ASN A 129 -1.18 -0.76 41.16
C ASN A 129 -1.70 -1.41 39.89
N ALA A 130 -2.34 -2.56 40.08
CA ALA A 130 -3.09 -3.27 39.06
C ALA A 130 -4.15 -2.33 38.46
N CYS A 131 -3.97 -1.95 37.19
CA CYS A 131 -5.06 -1.36 36.41
C CYS A 131 -5.99 -2.51 36.01
N SER A 132 -7.28 -2.39 36.36
CA SER A 132 -8.27 -3.44 36.10
C SER A 132 -8.44 -3.69 34.59
N PRO A 133 -8.80 -4.92 34.16
CA PRO A 133 -8.96 -5.22 32.72
C PRO A 133 -10.24 -4.66 32.10
N ASN A 134 -11.07 -3.94 32.87
CA ASN A 134 -12.43 -3.53 32.48
C ASN A 134 -12.63 -2.01 32.59
N MET A 135 -11.72 -1.23 32.02
CA MET A 135 -12.02 0.19 31.74
C MET A 135 -12.91 0.29 30.50
N ASP A 136 -14.09 0.88 30.66
CA ASP A 136 -15.06 1.17 29.59
C ASP A 136 -14.38 1.85 28.40
N PHE A 137 -14.77 1.50 27.16
CA PHE A 137 -14.16 2.00 25.93
C PHE A 137 -14.25 3.53 25.84
N LEU A 138 -15.40 4.11 26.24
CA LEU A 138 -15.54 5.56 26.38
C LEU A 138 -14.61 6.13 27.45
N ALA A 139 -14.30 5.38 28.53
CA ALA A 139 -13.33 5.80 29.53
C ALA A 139 -11.87 5.77 29.00
N GLN A 140 -11.55 4.87 28.07
CA GLN A 140 -10.24 4.80 27.39
C GLN A 140 -10.07 5.89 26.32
N ILE A 141 -11.13 6.18 25.56
CA ILE A 141 -11.22 7.36 24.70
C ILE A 141 -11.01 8.62 25.53
N ASN A 142 -11.81 8.76 26.58
CA ASN A 142 -11.64 9.82 27.56
C ASN A 142 -10.25 9.80 28.19
N HIS A 143 -9.52 8.69 28.24
CA HIS A 143 -8.17 8.68 28.77
C HIS A 143 -7.17 9.39 27.83
N LEU A 144 -7.25 9.18 26.50
CA LEU A 144 -6.45 9.90 25.52
C LEU A 144 -6.82 11.40 25.50
N PHE A 145 -8.12 11.72 25.56
CA PHE A 145 -8.62 13.10 25.64
C PHE A 145 -8.26 13.77 26.99
N ARG A 146 -8.37 13.07 28.13
CA ARG A 146 -8.05 13.59 29.49
C ARG A 146 -6.56 13.78 29.74
N ARG A 147 -5.69 13.02 29.06
CA ARG A 147 -4.24 13.30 29.05
C ARG A 147 -3.87 14.50 28.16
N GLY A 148 -4.85 15.10 27.46
CA GLY A 148 -4.62 16.18 26.51
C GLY A 148 -3.82 15.72 25.28
N GLU A 149 -3.85 14.42 24.95
CA GLU A 149 -3.13 13.85 23.82
C GLU A 149 -3.84 14.10 22.49
N ILE A 150 -5.17 14.24 22.52
CA ILE A 150 -6.04 14.57 21.39
C ILE A 150 -6.94 15.74 21.80
N SER A 151 -7.09 16.76 20.95
CA SER A 151 -8.07 17.84 21.15
C SER A 151 -9.47 17.41 20.71
N GLU A 152 -10.51 17.86 21.42
CA GLU A 152 -11.90 17.70 20.96
C GLU A 152 -12.54 19.09 20.76
N PRO A 153 -12.84 19.50 19.51
CA PRO A 153 -12.62 18.79 18.24
C PRO A 153 -11.13 18.66 17.84
N ILE A 154 -10.81 17.78 16.89
CA ILE A 154 -9.47 17.77 16.28
C ILE A 154 -9.37 18.96 15.31
N ASP A 155 -8.21 19.60 15.28
CA ASP A 155 -7.96 20.79 14.48
C ASP A 155 -6.98 20.54 13.33
N ASN A 156 -6.97 21.45 12.34
CA ASN A 156 -5.91 21.50 11.34
C ASN A 156 -4.57 21.83 12.03
N PHE A 157 -3.46 21.34 11.50
CA PHE A 157 -2.13 21.72 12.00
C PHE A 157 -1.45 22.61 10.95
N ILE A 158 -1.45 23.92 11.17
CA ILE A 158 -0.97 24.89 10.19
C ILE A 158 0.04 25.80 10.86
N ASN A 159 1.23 25.92 10.25
CA ASN A 159 2.31 26.77 10.74
C ASN A 159 2.74 26.49 12.20
N GLY A 160 2.73 25.21 12.59
CA GLY A 160 3.12 24.77 13.93
C GLY A 160 2.05 24.95 15.01
N GLU A 161 0.81 25.27 14.63
CA GLU A 161 -0.30 25.50 15.56
C GLU A 161 -1.54 24.70 15.14
N PHE A 162 -2.26 24.19 16.14
CA PHE A 162 -3.57 23.59 15.94
C PHE A 162 -4.62 24.70 15.80
N ARG A 163 -5.38 24.70 14.69
CA ARG A 163 -6.36 25.73 14.36
C ARG A 163 -7.65 25.12 13.80
N PRO A 164 -8.82 25.67 14.17
CA PRO A 164 -10.09 25.27 13.57
C PRO A 164 -10.13 25.63 12.08
N PRO A 165 -11.05 25.04 11.30
CA PRO A 165 -11.26 25.45 9.92
C PRO A 165 -11.78 26.88 9.84
N GLU A 166 -11.42 27.62 8.79
CA GLU A 166 -11.77 29.04 8.62
C GLU A 166 -13.27 29.32 8.69
N ASP A 167 -14.10 28.41 8.20
CA ASP A 167 -15.56 28.56 8.21
C ASP A 167 -16.23 27.92 9.45
N GLY A 168 -15.43 27.40 10.39
CA GLY A 168 -15.86 26.78 11.64
C GLY A 168 -16.59 25.45 11.48
N LYS A 169 -16.64 24.84 10.28
CA LYS A 169 -17.40 23.61 10.05
C LYS A 169 -16.61 22.36 10.36
N PHE A 170 -17.25 21.46 11.10
CA PHE A 170 -16.71 20.13 11.42
C PHE A 170 -17.66 19.03 10.93
N ALA A 171 -17.13 17.83 10.79
CA ALA A 171 -17.90 16.61 10.57
C ALA A 171 -17.48 15.52 11.56
N ASP A 172 -18.40 14.60 11.83
CA ASP A 172 -18.16 13.48 12.72
C ASP A 172 -17.33 12.40 12.00
N THR A 173 -16.33 11.85 12.69
CA THR A 173 -15.74 10.54 12.36
C THR A 173 -16.42 9.47 13.23
N LEU A 174 -16.60 8.28 12.67
CA LEU A 174 -17.38 7.22 13.28
C LEU A 174 -16.48 6.04 13.64
N ASN A 175 -16.78 5.37 14.75
CA ASN A 175 -16.18 4.11 15.09
C ASN A 175 -16.72 3.01 14.16
N PRO A 176 -15.88 2.32 13.37
CA PRO A 176 -16.32 1.25 12.47
C PRO A 176 -16.84 0.01 13.21
N SER A 177 -16.65 -0.12 14.52
CA SER A 177 -17.16 -1.24 15.32
C SER A 177 -18.55 -0.99 15.89
N THR A 178 -18.86 0.27 16.25
CA THR A 178 -20.10 0.63 16.96
C THR A 178 -21.03 1.53 16.13
N GLY A 179 -20.48 2.28 15.17
CA GLY A 179 -21.17 3.33 14.42
C GLY A 179 -21.33 4.64 15.18
N GLU A 180 -20.83 4.72 16.41
CA GLU A 180 -20.90 5.93 17.26
C GLU A 180 -19.84 6.96 16.83
N THR A 181 -20.12 8.23 17.07
CA THR A 181 -19.16 9.32 16.82
C THR A 181 -17.94 9.18 17.73
N LEU A 182 -16.74 9.15 17.14
CA LEU A 182 -15.47 9.14 17.86
C LEU A 182 -15.01 10.55 18.22
N CYS A 183 -14.98 11.44 17.23
CA CYS A 183 -14.63 12.84 17.38
C CYS A 183 -15.09 13.65 16.16
N LYS A 184 -14.82 14.95 16.18
CA LYS A 184 -15.11 15.88 15.08
C LYS A 184 -13.83 16.30 14.37
N TYR A 185 -13.81 16.23 13.04
CA TYR A 185 -12.71 16.68 12.20
C TYR A 185 -13.07 17.91 11.34
N PRO A 186 -12.09 18.75 10.96
CA PRO A 186 -12.36 19.95 10.18
C PRO A 186 -12.87 19.63 8.77
N LEU A 187 -13.95 20.29 8.36
CA LEU A 187 -14.39 20.36 6.97
C LEU A 187 -13.77 21.58 6.28
N SER A 188 -12.43 21.58 6.21
CA SER A 188 -11.67 22.73 5.73
C SER A 188 -12.03 23.14 4.31
N THR A 189 -11.80 24.42 4.06
CA THR A 189 -12.02 25.10 2.79
C THR A 189 -10.71 25.26 2.02
N VAL A 190 -10.78 25.79 0.81
CA VAL A 190 -9.57 26.15 0.04
C VAL A 190 -8.74 27.21 0.77
N MET A 191 -9.35 28.09 1.58
CA MET A 191 -8.61 29.10 2.34
C MET A 191 -7.66 28.47 3.37
N ASP A 192 -8.10 27.42 4.04
CA ASP A 192 -7.26 26.65 4.98
C ASP A 192 -6.05 26.05 4.26
N LEU A 193 -6.26 25.51 3.05
CA LEU A 193 -5.20 24.96 2.22
C LEU A 193 -4.21 26.05 1.79
N GLU A 194 -4.69 27.22 1.35
CA GLU A 194 -3.83 28.35 0.98
C GLU A 194 -2.92 28.76 2.14
N LYS A 195 -3.46 28.89 3.36
CA LYS A 195 -2.67 29.20 4.56
C LYS A 195 -1.60 28.13 4.85
N ALA A 196 -1.94 26.85 4.67
CA ALA A 196 -0.98 25.76 4.85
C ALA A 196 0.12 25.76 3.78
N VAL A 197 -0.22 26.03 2.52
CA VAL A 197 0.75 26.10 1.42
C VAL A 197 1.63 27.35 1.55
N GLU A 198 1.09 28.49 1.98
CA GLU A 198 1.86 29.70 2.27
C GLU A 198 2.85 29.48 3.42
N ALA A 199 2.41 28.83 4.50
CA ALA A 199 3.29 28.45 5.61
C ALA A 199 4.43 27.53 5.15
N ALA A 200 4.11 26.50 4.35
CA ALA A 200 5.11 25.60 3.78
C ALA A 200 6.09 26.33 2.84
N SER A 201 5.59 27.22 1.99
CA SER A 201 6.41 28.02 1.06
C SER A 201 7.35 28.97 1.80
N SER A 202 6.86 29.58 2.88
CA SER A 202 7.66 30.48 3.72
C SER A 202 8.74 29.71 4.49
N ALA A 203 8.38 28.59 5.11
CA ALA A 203 9.31 27.73 5.83
C ALA A 203 10.39 27.12 4.91
N PHE A 204 10.05 26.83 3.65
CA PHE A 204 10.97 26.24 2.67
C PHE A 204 12.23 27.09 2.47
N LYS A 205 12.13 28.43 2.53
CA LYS A 205 13.28 29.35 2.38
C LYS A 205 14.37 29.12 3.43
N LEU A 206 14.00 28.62 4.60
CA LEU A 206 14.90 28.29 5.70
C LEU A 206 15.22 26.78 5.71
N TRP A 207 14.20 25.94 5.68
CA TRP A 207 14.35 24.48 5.80
C TRP A 207 15.21 23.86 4.71
N SER A 208 15.13 24.37 3.48
CA SER A 208 15.99 23.91 2.37
C SER A 208 17.49 24.17 2.58
N LYS A 209 17.83 25.13 3.45
CA LYS A 209 19.21 25.52 3.77
C LYS A 209 19.78 24.82 5.01
N VAL A 210 18.92 24.26 5.86
CA VAL A 210 19.33 23.43 7.01
C VAL A 210 20.15 22.26 6.48
N SER A 211 21.25 21.88 7.14
CA SER A 211 22.10 20.81 6.63
C SER A 211 21.38 19.45 6.66
N LYS A 212 21.83 18.50 5.81
CA LYS A 212 21.25 17.15 5.78
C LYS A 212 21.30 16.45 7.14
N ILE A 213 22.37 16.70 7.91
CA ILE A 213 22.59 16.11 9.23
C ILE A 213 21.58 16.68 10.23
N GLU A 214 21.45 18.00 10.32
CA GLU A 214 20.48 18.63 11.21
C GLU A 214 19.04 18.22 10.89
N ARG A 215 18.68 18.11 9.60
CA ARG A 215 17.37 17.59 9.21
C ARG A 215 17.17 16.14 9.63
N ALA A 216 18.20 15.30 9.48
CA ALA A 216 18.17 13.92 9.92
C ALA A 216 18.02 13.81 11.44
N ASP A 217 18.70 14.66 12.21
CA ASP A 217 18.61 14.67 13.68
C ASP A 217 17.20 15.01 14.16
N VAL A 218 16.56 16.03 13.58
CA VAL A 218 15.15 16.37 13.88
C VAL A 218 14.22 15.20 13.56
N LEU A 219 14.37 14.57 12.40
CA LEU A 219 13.53 13.44 12.01
C LEU A 219 13.80 12.18 12.86
N ASN A 220 15.05 11.94 13.25
CA ASN A 220 15.37 10.88 14.20
C ASN A 220 14.80 11.16 15.59
N HIS A 221 14.62 12.43 15.97
CA HIS A 221 13.86 12.80 17.18
C HIS A 221 12.37 12.43 17.02
N VAL A 222 11.76 12.68 15.86
CA VAL A 222 10.40 12.20 15.55
C VAL A 222 10.29 10.69 15.76
N ALA A 223 11.26 9.91 15.26
CA ALA A 223 11.27 8.46 15.44
C ALA A 223 11.30 8.05 16.92
N LYS A 224 12.12 8.71 17.75
CA LYS A 224 12.16 8.45 19.21
C LYS A 224 10.82 8.75 19.89
N LEU A 225 10.16 9.85 19.51
CA LEU A 225 8.86 10.20 20.07
C LEU A 225 7.75 9.27 19.60
N LEU A 226 7.81 8.83 18.34
CA LEU A 226 6.87 7.86 17.78
C LEU A 226 6.94 6.54 18.57
N GLU A 227 8.15 6.04 18.81
CA GLU A 227 8.41 4.85 19.63
C GLU A 227 7.86 5.01 21.06
N LYS A 228 8.16 6.15 21.71
CA LYS A 228 7.65 6.47 23.06
C LYS A 228 6.12 6.55 23.12
N ARG A 229 5.46 6.91 22.01
CA ARG A 229 4.01 7.10 21.89
C ARG A 229 3.31 5.91 21.24
N SER A 230 4.00 4.79 21.04
CA SER A 230 3.49 3.64 20.27
C SER A 230 2.12 3.17 20.76
N GLU A 231 1.88 3.15 22.07
CA GLU A 231 0.58 2.74 22.62
C GLU A 231 -0.57 3.65 22.15
N GLY A 232 -0.35 4.97 22.13
CA GLY A 232 -1.36 5.94 21.68
C GLY A 232 -1.70 5.78 20.20
N PHE A 233 -0.69 5.53 19.35
CA PHE A 233 -0.92 5.28 17.92
C PHE A 233 -1.67 3.96 17.68
N VAL A 234 -1.26 2.87 18.36
CA VAL A 234 -1.95 1.58 18.27
C VAL A 234 -3.43 1.71 18.66
N ARG A 235 -3.71 2.45 19.74
CA ARG A 235 -5.09 2.70 20.16
C ARG A 235 -5.88 3.51 19.13
N ALA A 236 -5.27 4.56 18.57
CA ALA A 236 -5.90 5.36 17.52
C ALA A 236 -6.22 4.51 16.27
N GLU A 237 -5.33 3.60 15.88
CA GLU A 237 -5.53 2.68 14.75
C GLU A 237 -6.72 1.73 15.00
N ILE A 238 -6.77 1.09 16.17
CA ILE A 238 -7.88 0.21 16.58
C ILE A 238 -9.21 0.98 16.55
N MET A 239 -9.22 2.22 17.03
CA MET A 239 -10.42 3.05 17.11
C MET A 239 -10.92 3.54 15.75
N ASP A 240 -10.06 4.21 14.98
CA ASP A 240 -10.44 4.84 13.71
C ASP A 240 -10.68 3.80 12.60
N GLN A 241 -9.89 2.72 12.59
CA GLN A 241 -9.88 1.75 11.49
C GLN A 241 -10.60 0.44 11.84
N GLY A 242 -10.75 0.14 13.13
CA GLY A 242 -11.35 -1.11 13.57
C GLY A 242 -10.42 -2.31 13.47
N ARG A 243 -9.10 -2.10 13.37
CA ARG A 243 -8.15 -3.21 13.28
C ARG A 243 -8.17 -4.05 14.55
N ALA A 244 -8.26 -5.37 14.41
CA ALA A 244 -8.25 -6.26 15.57
C ALA A 244 -6.95 -6.16 16.38
N ILE A 245 -7.05 -6.11 17.72
CA ILE A 245 -5.90 -6.02 18.64
C ILE A 245 -4.92 -7.19 18.46
N HIS A 246 -5.40 -8.39 18.12
CA HIS A 246 -4.57 -9.55 17.81
C HIS A 246 -3.67 -9.30 16.57
N GLY A 247 -4.09 -8.42 15.67
CA GLY A 247 -3.31 -8.00 14.51
C GLY A 247 -2.28 -6.91 14.83
N VAL A 248 -2.27 -6.36 16.05
CA VAL A 248 -1.38 -5.29 16.50
C VAL A 248 -0.54 -5.80 17.68
N SER A 249 0.39 -6.73 17.42
CA SER A 249 1.30 -7.19 18.47
C SER A 249 2.33 -6.11 18.80
N THR A 250 2.82 -6.07 20.03
CA THR A 250 3.86 -5.13 20.48
C THR A 250 5.21 -5.34 19.77
N GLU A 251 5.45 -6.53 19.21
CA GLU A 251 6.73 -6.93 18.61
C GLU A 251 6.78 -6.73 17.08
N ASP A 252 5.63 -6.64 16.40
CA ASP A 252 5.50 -6.43 14.94
C ASP A 252 4.33 -5.46 14.66
N ASN A 253 4.40 -4.25 15.24
CA ASN A 253 3.45 -3.17 14.96
C ASN A 253 3.97 -2.21 13.89
N ASP A 254 3.05 -1.49 13.25
CA ASP A 254 3.39 -0.52 12.21
C ASP A 254 4.32 0.59 12.74
N ILE A 255 4.28 0.89 14.04
CA ILE A 255 5.12 1.92 14.67
C ILE A 255 6.60 1.55 14.60
N THR A 256 6.95 0.33 14.99
CA THR A 256 8.32 -0.18 14.91
C THR A 256 8.82 -0.13 13.46
N ARG A 257 8.00 -0.51 12.48
CA ARG A 257 8.36 -0.39 11.06
C ARG A 257 8.60 1.07 10.67
N GLU A 258 7.74 2.00 11.07
CA GLU A 258 7.89 3.41 10.74
C GLU A 258 9.11 4.06 11.41
N VAL A 259 9.47 3.67 12.63
CA VAL A 259 10.73 4.08 13.27
C VAL A 259 11.93 3.65 12.42
N HIS A 260 11.93 2.41 11.90
CA HIS A 260 12.97 1.93 11.00
C HIS A 260 12.97 2.70 9.67
N ASN A 261 11.80 2.95 9.08
CA ASN A 261 11.68 3.72 7.84
C ASN A 261 12.25 5.13 8.01
N ILE A 262 11.97 5.79 9.15
CA ILE A 262 12.52 7.11 9.43
C ILE A 262 14.05 7.07 9.45
N LYS A 263 14.62 6.16 10.25
CA LYS A 263 16.08 5.99 10.35
C LYS A 263 16.72 5.66 9.00
N HIS A 264 16.04 4.84 8.19
CA HIS A 264 16.51 4.47 6.86
C HIS A 264 16.56 5.67 5.91
N PHE A 265 15.47 6.42 5.77
CA PHE A 265 15.42 7.56 4.86
C PHE A 265 16.30 8.72 5.30
N THR A 266 16.45 8.96 6.61
CA THR A 266 17.36 9.99 7.12
C THR A 266 18.82 9.63 6.84
N ALA A 267 19.21 8.38 7.08
CA ALA A 267 20.55 7.87 6.74
C ALA A 267 20.82 7.97 5.24
N GLN A 268 19.87 7.56 4.39
CA GLN A 268 19.99 7.71 2.94
C GLN A 268 20.12 9.16 2.50
N ALA A 269 19.35 10.09 3.09
CA ALA A 269 19.42 11.50 2.75
C ALA A 269 20.80 12.10 3.07
N VAL A 270 21.39 11.72 4.21
CA VAL A 270 22.74 12.11 4.61
C VAL A 270 23.79 11.52 3.67
N ALA A 271 23.69 10.22 3.36
CA ALA A 271 24.63 9.51 2.50
C ALA A 271 24.53 9.88 1.01
N THR A 272 23.41 10.44 0.57
CA THR A 272 23.21 10.81 -0.84
C THR A 272 24.13 11.97 -1.21
N MET A 273 25.15 11.68 -2.02
CA MET A 273 26.08 12.67 -2.57
C MET A 273 25.75 13.00 -4.03
N GLY A 274 26.31 14.11 -4.51
CA GLY A 274 26.36 14.38 -5.95
C GLY A 274 27.33 13.43 -6.64
N SER A 275 27.30 13.42 -7.98
CA SER A 275 28.29 12.70 -8.79
C SER A 275 29.14 13.68 -9.57
N ALA A 276 30.38 13.29 -9.87
CA ALA A 276 31.26 14.02 -10.77
C ALA A 276 31.92 13.04 -11.74
N THR A 277 32.01 13.45 -12.99
CA THR A 277 32.73 12.74 -14.06
C THR A 277 33.74 13.69 -14.65
N GLN A 278 34.98 13.23 -14.76
CA GLN A 278 36.07 14.01 -15.32
C GLN A 278 36.49 13.38 -16.65
N THR A 279 36.55 14.21 -17.68
CA THR A 279 37.21 13.89 -18.94
C THR A 279 38.55 14.62 -19.01
N LYS A 280 39.29 14.48 -20.11
CA LYS A 280 40.58 15.13 -20.30
C LYS A 280 40.49 16.66 -20.14
N ASP A 281 39.42 17.26 -20.67
CA ASP A 281 39.31 18.72 -20.81
C ASP A 281 38.10 19.30 -20.06
N SER A 282 37.34 18.49 -19.32
CA SER A 282 36.15 18.96 -18.62
C SER A 282 35.81 18.15 -17.36
N VAL A 283 35.10 18.81 -16.43
CA VAL A 283 34.47 18.18 -15.26
C VAL A 283 32.97 18.45 -15.31
N SER A 284 32.18 17.38 -15.30
CA SER A 284 30.72 17.43 -15.23
C SER A 284 30.27 16.94 -13.86
N TYR A 285 29.56 17.77 -13.11
CA TYR A 285 29.01 17.41 -11.80
C TYR A 285 27.48 17.47 -11.79
N ALA A 286 26.86 16.60 -11.00
CA ALA A 286 25.42 16.56 -10.78
C ALA A 286 25.13 16.62 -9.28
N SER A 287 24.21 17.51 -8.89
CA SER A 287 23.74 17.66 -7.52
C SER A 287 22.21 17.60 -7.47
N ARG A 288 21.67 17.30 -6.28
CA ARG A 288 20.22 17.22 -6.03
C ARG A 288 19.81 18.33 -5.07
N TYR A 289 18.76 19.05 -5.43
CA TYR A 289 18.17 20.12 -4.64
C TYR A 289 16.72 19.77 -4.29
N PRO A 290 16.19 20.25 -3.15
CA PRO A 290 14.79 20.03 -2.81
C PRO A 290 13.87 20.71 -3.84
N LEU A 291 12.71 20.10 -4.07
CA LEU A 291 11.71 20.55 -5.03
C LEU A 291 10.95 21.80 -4.54
N GLY A 292 10.67 21.91 -3.25
CA GLY A 292 9.79 22.94 -2.69
C GLY A 292 8.73 22.37 -1.75
N VAL A 293 7.48 22.76 -1.99
CA VAL A 293 6.32 22.24 -1.25
C VAL A 293 5.83 20.94 -1.89
N VAL A 294 5.67 19.89 -1.07
CA VAL A 294 5.18 18.57 -1.46
C VAL A 294 3.79 18.35 -0.83
N GLY A 295 2.79 18.08 -1.68
CA GLY A 295 1.46 17.67 -1.23
C GLY A 295 1.42 16.17 -0.99
N ILE A 296 0.80 15.71 0.10
CA ILE A 296 0.65 14.29 0.42
C ILE A 296 -0.82 14.01 0.67
N ILE A 297 -1.45 13.21 -0.20
CA ILE A 297 -2.85 12.78 -0.09
C ILE A 297 -2.85 11.30 0.27
N THR A 298 -3.43 10.93 1.42
CA THR A 298 -3.38 9.55 1.91
C THR A 298 -4.74 8.87 1.99
N SER A 299 -4.71 7.53 2.01
CA SER A 299 -5.87 6.68 2.24
C SER A 299 -6.10 6.45 3.74
N TRP A 300 -7.20 5.79 4.08
CA TRP A 300 -7.58 5.45 5.46
C TRP A 300 -7.00 4.12 5.96
N ALA A 301 -6.48 3.27 5.05
CA ALA A 301 -6.11 1.90 5.41
C ALA A 301 -4.81 1.80 6.23
N SER A 302 -3.88 2.73 6.03
CA SER A 302 -2.66 2.84 6.83
C SER A 302 -2.18 4.30 6.80
N PRO A 303 -2.87 5.23 7.48
CA PRO A 303 -2.60 6.66 7.43
C PRO A 303 -1.17 6.99 7.84
N LEU A 304 -0.70 6.49 8.99
CA LEU A 304 0.66 6.74 9.46
C LEU A 304 1.73 6.31 8.45
N HIS A 305 1.67 5.06 7.98
CA HIS A 305 2.60 4.55 6.96
C HIS A 305 2.54 5.38 5.68
N SER A 306 1.33 5.62 5.17
CA SER A 306 1.12 6.39 3.93
C SER A 306 1.71 7.79 4.01
N ILE A 307 1.64 8.42 5.19
CA ILE A 307 2.21 9.75 5.42
C ILE A 307 3.73 9.64 5.54
N LEU A 308 4.25 8.85 6.48
CA LEU A 308 5.69 8.82 6.79
C LEU A 308 6.53 8.32 5.61
N TRP A 309 6.03 7.34 4.85
CA TRP A 309 6.69 6.84 3.64
C TRP A 309 6.98 7.94 2.60
N HIS A 310 6.19 9.01 2.58
CA HIS A 310 6.38 10.14 1.66
C HIS A 310 6.95 11.37 2.35
N ALA A 311 6.48 11.67 3.56
CA ALA A 311 6.86 12.86 4.31
C ALA A 311 8.32 12.81 4.74
N VAL A 312 8.80 11.67 5.25
CA VAL A 312 10.18 11.55 5.73
C VAL A 312 11.20 11.80 4.61
N PRO A 313 11.16 11.10 3.45
CA PRO A 313 12.12 11.38 2.39
C PRO A 313 11.99 12.80 1.83
N ALA A 314 10.78 13.37 1.79
CA ALA A 314 10.57 14.76 1.38
C ALA A 314 11.26 15.74 2.36
N LEU A 315 11.00 15.59 3.65
CA LEU A 315 11.57 16.42 4.73
C LEU A 315 13.08 16.27 4.82
N ALA A 316 13.60 15.04 4.80
CA ALA A 316 15.03 14.74 4.85
C ALA A 316 15.79 15.33 3.65
N SER A 317 15.14 15.39 2.49
CA SER A 317 15.68 16.04 1.29
C SER A 317 15.61 17.57 1.33
N GLY A 318 14.94 18.18 2.31
CA GLY A 318 14.82 19.64 2.48
C GLY A 318 13.53 20.24 1.93
N ASN A 319 12.51 19.45 1.63
CA ASN A 319 11.19 19.92 1.22
C ASN A 319 10.31 20.21 2.44
N CYS A 320 9.28 21.03 2.25
CA CYS A 320 8.18 21.17 3.21
C CYS A 320 6.96 20.38 2.73
N VAL A 321 6.11 19.94 3.63
CA VAL A 321 4.97 19.07 3.30
C VAL A 321 3.63 19.68 3.73
N VAL A 322 2.61 19.46 2.90
CA VAL A 322 1.21 19.72 3.22
C VAL A 322 0.45 18.40 3.06
N ILE A 323 -0.03 17.87 4.18
CA ILE A 323 -0.66 16.57 4.29
C ILE A 323 -2.18 16.76 4.30
N LYS A 324 -2.87 16.00 3.45
CA LYS A 324 -4.32 15.89 3.46
C LYS A 324 -4.70 14.42 3.70
N PRO A 325 -5.06 14.05 4.93
CA PRO A 325 -5.41 12.68 5.26
C PRO A 325 -6.82 12.31 4.79
N SER A 326 -7.14 11.02 4.87
CA SER A 326 -8.52 10.56 4.74
C SER A 326 -9.37 11.03 5.91
N CYS A 327 -10.61 11.43 5.65
CA CYS A 327 -11.59 11.79 6.69
C CYS A 327 -12.05 10.61 7.55
N LEU A 328 -11.79 9.38 7.11
CA LEU A 328 -12.24 8.16 7.80
C LEU A 328 -11.30 7.72 8.93
N ALA A 329 -10.06 8.21 8.97
CA ALA A 329 -9.10 7.85 10.02
C ALA A 329 -8.21 9.05 10.39
N PRO A 330 -8.78 10.10 11.03
CA PRO A 330 -8.07 11.34 11.24
C PRO A 330 -7.30 11.43 12.58
N ILE A 331 -7.60 10.60 13.57
CA ILE A 331 -7.04 10.67 14.93
C ILE A 331 -5.55 10.35 14.93
N GLU A 332 -5.16 9.28 14.23
CA GLU A 332 -3.76 8.87 14.11
C GLU A 332 -2.89 9.99 13.52
N VAL A 333 -3.45 10.74 12.57
CA VAL A 333 -2.76 11.86 11.90
C VAL A 333 -2.65 13.08 12.81
N HIS A 334 -3.63 13.32 13.69
CA HIS A 334 -3.55 14.36 14.70
C HIS A 334 -2.43 14.06 15.71
N LEU A 335 -2.31 12.81 16.19
CA LEU A 335 -1.20 12.38 17.05
C LEU A 335 0.15 12.55 16.35
N LEU A 336 0.22 12.25 15.05
CA LEU A 336 1.42 12.46 14.25
C LEU A 336 1.80 13.94 14.14
N ALA A 337 0.83 14.84 13.91
CA ALA A 337 1.06 16.28 13.89
C ALA A 337 1.63 16.81 15.22
N LYS A 338 1.06 16.35 16.34
CA LYS A 338 1.58 16.65 17.68
C LYS A 338 3.01 16.14 17.86
N THR A 339 3.30 14.94 17.35
CA THR A 339 4.63 14.32 17.41
C THR A 339 5.66 15.08 16.58
N PHE A 340 5.30 15.59 15.41
CA PHE A 340 6.15 16.48 14.63
C PHE A 340 6.43 17.80 15.36
N SER A 341 5.40 18.41 15.96
CA SER A 341 5.56 19.63 16.76
C SER A 341 6.52 19.42 17.93
N ASP A 342 6.29 18.37 18.72
CA ASP A 342 7.07 18.07 19.92
C ASP A 342 8.51 17.65 19.61
N ALA A 343 8.76 17.10 18.42
CA ALA A 343 10.10 16.79 17.94
C ALA A 343 10.91 18.03 17.54
N GLY A 344 10.29 19.22 17.54
CA GLY A 344 10.94 20.48 17.16
C GLY A 344 11.01 20.70 15.66
N ILE A 345 10.11 20.12 14.87
CA ILE A 345 10.00 20.50 13.45
C ILE A 345 9.68 22.01 13.36
N PRO A 346 10.43 22.80 12.57
CA PRO A 346 10.19 24.23 12.46
C PRO A 346 8.77 24.54 11.95
N LYS A 347 8.20 25.65 12.44
CA LYS A 347 6.86 26.11 12.05
C LYS A 347 6.73 26.18 10.51
N GLY A 348 5.65 25.59 10.01
CA GLY A 348 5.33 25.57 8.57
C GLY A 348 6.03 24.47 7.76
N VAL A 349 7.04 23.77 8.29
CA VAL A 349 7.71 22.68 7.56
C VAL A 349 6.78 21.48 7.32
N VAL A 350 5.92 21.19 8.29
CA VAL A 350 4.83 20.21 8.19
C VAL A 350 3.52 20.92 8.45
N ASN A 351 2.52 20.68 7.58
CA ASN A 351 1.16 21.16 7.76
C ASN A 351 0.18 20.02 7.47
N VAL A 352 -0.94 19.97 8.19
CA VAL A 352 -2.02 19.00 8.02
C VAL A 352 -3.33 19.75 7.83
N VAL A 353 -4.01 19.48 6.71
CA VAL A 353 -5.32 20.06 6.37
C VAL A 353 -6.31 18.93 6.13
N TYR A 354 -7.26 18.79 7.07
CA TYR A 354 -8.38 17.87 6.94
C TYR A 354 -9.42 18.41 5.95
N GLY A 355 -10.39 17.59 5.56
CA GLY A 355 -11.50 18.01 4.70
C GLY A 355 -11.73 17.08 3.52
N LYS A 356 -12.67 17.38 2.63
CA LYS A 356 -13.05 16.45 1.56
C LYS A 356 -12.01 16.36 0.43
N GLY A 357 -11.91 15.19 -0.22
CA GLY A 357 -10.95 14.97 -1.31
C GLY A 357 -11.27 15.76 -2.58
N ASP A 358 -12.55 15.97 -2.85
CA ASP A 358 -13.06 16.78 -3.96
C ASP A 358 -12.90 18.30 -3.77
N VAL A 359 -12.66 18.75 -2.54
CA VAL A 359 -12.33 20.14 -2.20
C VAL A 359 -10.82 20.29 -2.04
N ILE A 360 -10.26 19.83 -0.91
CA ILE A 360 -8.85 20.05 -0.57
C ILE A 360 -7.92 19.26 -1.47
N GLY A 361 -8.26 18.01 -1.80
CA GLY A 361 -7.41 17.17 -2.66
C GLY A 361 -7.28 17.73 -4.08
N LYS A 362 -8.40 18.18 -4.67
CA LYS A 362 -8.38 18.83 -5.99
C LYS A 362 -7.67 20.19 -5.95
N ALA A 363 -7.93 21.01 -4.93
CA ALA A 363 -7.27 22.31 -4.79
C ALA A 363 -5.75 22.14 -4.65
N MET A 364 -5.29 21.19 -3.82
CA MET A 364 -3.86 20.87 -3.66
C MET A 364 -3.22 20.38 -4.97
N ALA A 365 -3.94 19.56 -5.74
CA ALA A 365 -3.50 19.10 -7.05
C ALA A 365 -3.37 20.25 -8.06
N ALA A 366 -4.29 21.22 -8.04
CA ALA A 366 -4.30 22.40 -8.90
C ALA A 366 -3.37 23.54 -8.43
N HIS A 367 -2.84 23.47 -7.21
CA HIS A 367 -2.08 24.58 -6.62
C HIS A 367 -0.66 24.73 -7.25
N PRO A 368 -0.27 25.91 -7.78
CA PRO A 368 1.01 26.10 -8.50
C PRO A 368 2.27 26.06 -7.62
N THR A 369 2.16 26.43 -6.34
CA THR A 369 3.25 26.34 -5.35
C THR A 369 3.60 24.90 -4.95
N VAL A 370 2.63 23.98 -5.00
CA VAL A 370 2.87 22.55 -4.73
C VAL A 370 3.63 21.95 -5.93
N LYS A 371 4.89 21.58 -5.73
CA LYS A 371 5.80 21.12 -6.81
C LYS A 371 5.78 19.62 -7.03
N ALA A 372 5.44 18.86 -5.99
CA ALA A 372 5.26 17.41 -6.08
C ALA A 372 3.97 17.01 -5.34
N LEU A 373 3.32 15.95 -5.79
CA LEU A 373 2.16 15.39 -5.14
C LEU A 373 2.31 13.87 -5.01
N ALA A 374 2.30 13.38 -3.77
CA ALA A 374 2.17 11.98 -3.46
C ALA A 374 0.70 11.64 -3.20
N LEU A 375 0.19 10.58 -3.82
CA LEU A 375 -1.16 10.09 -3.59
C LEU A 375 -1.13 8.58 -3.34
N VAL A 376 -1.71 8.17 -2.20
CA VAL A 376 -2.05 6.78 -1.91
C VAL A 376 -3.56 6.63 -2.02
N GLY A 377 -4.04 5.85 -2.98
CA GLY A 377 -5.49 5.73 -3.19
C GLY A 377 -5.92 4.98 -4.45
N SER A 378 -7.16 5.25 -4.88
CA SER A 378 -7.76 4.56 -6.03
C SER A 378 -7.41 5.22 -7.36
N GLU A 379 -7.41 4.43 -8.44
CA GLU A 379 -7.26 4.92 -9.83
C GLU A 379 -8.24 6.07 -10.16
N LYS A 380 -9.49 5.98 -9.68
CA LYS A 380 -10.50 7.04 -9.84
C LYS A 380 -10.05 8.35 -9.20
N THR A 381 -9.50 8.28 -7.99
CA THR A 381 -8.97 9.45 -7.27
C THR A 381 -7.76 10.02 -8.00
N THR A 382 -6.85 9.17 -8.45
CA THR A 382 -5.65 9.55 -9.22
C THR A 382 -6.01 10.24 -10.53
N SER A 383 -6.98 9.71 -11.27
CA SER A 383 -7.49 10.32 -12.49
C SER A 383 -8.07 11.72 -12.22
N ALA A 384 -8.78 11.90 -11.10
CA ALA A 384 -9.30 13.20 -10.72
C ALA A 384 -8.19 14.20 -10.33
N VAL A 385 -7.16 13.74 -9.63
CA VAL A 385 -5.99 14.53 -9.24
C VAL A 385 -5.18 14.95 -10.47
N MET A 386 -4.91 14.03 -11.39
CA MET A 386 -4.21 14.32 -12.65
C MET A 386 -4.99 15.32 -13.51
N ARG A 387 -6.32 15.20 -13.57
CA ARG A 387 -7.17 16.18 -14.28
C ARG A 387 -7.10 17.56 -13.63
N ALA A 388 -7.14 17.62 -12.29
CA ALA A 388 -7.03 18.89 -11.56
C ALA A 388 -5.65 19.55 -11.73
N SER A 389 -4.59 18.78 -11.96
CA SER A 389 -3.23 19.28 -12.16
C SER A 389 -2.84 19.50 -13.62
N GLN A 390 -3.76 19.34 -14.57
CA GLN A 390 -3.46 19.31 -16.02
C GLN A 390 -2.72 20.54 -16.57
N LEU A 391 -2.86 21.70 -15.92
CA LEU A 391 -2.18 22.94 -16.33
C LEU A 391 -0.76 23.09 -15.76
N LEU A 392 -0.34 22.17 -14.88
CA LEU A 392 0.93 22.23 -14.15
C LEU A 392 1.90 21.16 -14.65
N TYR A 393 2.36 21.32 -15.90
CA TYR A 393 3.18 20.33 -16.61
C TYR A 393 4.49 19.92 -15.89
N THR A 394 5.02 20.75 -15.00
CA THR A 394 6.25 20.46 -14.25
C THR A 394 6.00 19.82 -12.88
N LYS A 395 4.74 19.66 -12.46
CA LYS A 395 4.40 19.02 -11.18
C LYS A 395 4.78 17.55 -11.22
N LYS A 396 5.53 17.10 -10.22
CA LYS A 396 5.92 15.69 -10.08
C LYS A 396 4.82 14.91 -9.36
N PHE A 397 4.63 13.66 -9.74
CA PHE A 397 3.64 12.78 -9.11
C PHE A 397 4.30 11.51 -8.62
N SER A 398 3.89 11.06 -7.43
CA SER A 398 4.16 9.73 -6.91
C SER A 398 2.84 9.08 -6.56
N PHE A 399 2.53 7.96 -7.18
CA PHE A 399 1.25 7.27 -7.00
C PHE A 399 1.48 5.88 -6.44
N ASN A 400 0.87 5.60 -5.30
CA ASN A 400 0.73 4.24 -4.77
C ASN A 400 -0.75 3.86 -4.88
N LEU A 401 -1.06 3.04 -5.89
CA LEU A 401 -2.42 2.67 -6.22
C LEU A 401 -2.75 1.28 -5.67
N ALA A 402 -4.03 1.05 -5.39
CA ALA A 402 -4.52 -0.26 -5.02
C ALA A 402 -4.19 -1.28 -6.12
N ASN A 403 -3.68 -2.45 -5.69
CA ASN A 403 -3.23 -3.52 -6.57
C ASN A 403 -4.02 -4.81 -6.29
N CYS A 404 -4.10 -5.67 -7.31
CA CYS A 404 -4.65 -7.01 -7.17
C CYS A 404 -3.51 -8.02 -6.98
N HIS A 405 -3.07 -8.26 -5.75
CA HIS A 405 -1.90 -9.10 -5.48
C HIS A 405 -2.20 -10.59 -5.68
N PRO A 406 -1.47 -11.28 -6.58
CA PRO A 406 -1.60 -12.71 -6.77
C PRO A 406 -0.66 -13.48 -5.84
N MET A 407 -1.12 -14.63 -5.34
CA MET A 407 -0.29 -15.72 -4.83
C MET A 407 -0.36 -16.88 -5.82
N ILE A 408 0.77 -17.49 -6.14
CA ILE A 408 0.85 -18.63 -7.06
C ILE A 408 1.40 -19.82 -6.29
N VAL A 409 0.66 -20.92 -6.27
CA VAL A 409 0.98 -22.13 -5.49
C VAL A 409 1.14 -23.31 -6.45
N PHE A 410 2.36 -23.83 -6.53
CA PHE A 410 2.71 -25.03 -7.27
C PHE A 410 2.55 -26.28 -6.39
N ASP A 411 2.53 -27.46 -7.01
CA ASP A 411 2.33 -28.73 -6.31
C ASP A 411 3.54 -29.22 -5.52
N ASP A 412 4.72 -28.66 -5.77
CA ASP A 412 5.94 -28.82 -4.98
C ASP A 412 6.02 -27.87 -3.77
N ALA A 413 5.07 -26.95 -3.62
CA ALA A 413 5.06 -26.01 -2.50
C ALA A 413 4.70 -26.68 -1.17
N ASN A 414 5.38 -26.30 -0.09
CA ASN A 414 5.03 -26.76 1.25
C ASN A 414 3.71 -26.11 1.71
N LEU A 415 2.61 -26.87 1.63
CA LEU A 415 1.27 -26.37 1.98
C LEU A 415 1.15 -25.94 3.45
N GLU A 416 1.93 -26.52 4.37
CA GLU A 416 1.90 -26.15 5.78
C GLU A 416 2.51 -24.76 6.04
N GLU A 417 3.39 -24.28 5.16
CA GLU A 417 3.94 -22.93 5.18
C GLU A 417 3.08 -21.94 4.38
N VAL A 418 2.58 -22.37 3.21
CA VAL A 418 1.82 -21.51 2.30
C VAL A 418 0.47 -21.10 2.89
N LEU A 419 -0.24 -22.01 3.57
CA LEU A 419 -1.58 -21.73 4.09
C LEU A 419 -1.58 -20.61 5.15
N PRO A 420 -0.73 -20.62 6.19
CA PRO A 420 -0.62 -19.50 7.12
C PRO A 420 -0.30 -18.17 6.43
N ALA A 421 0.60 -18.16 5.45
CA ALA A 421 0.95 -16.95 4.70
C ALA A 421 -0.23 -16.42 3.87
N ALA A 422 -0.96 -17.33 3.20
CA ALA A 422 -2.16 -16.99 2.44
C ALA A 422 -3.24 -16.37 3.33
N ILE A 423 -3.49 -16.97 4.50
CA ILE A 423 -4.48 -16.47 5.47
C ILE A 423 -4.06 -15.13 6.06
N LYS A 424 -2.79 -14.99 6.47
CA LYS A 424 -2.26 -13.72 7.01
C LYS A 424 -2.37 -12.60 5.99
N GLY A 425 -1.90 -12.83 4.77
CA GLY A 425 -1.88 -11.84 3.70
C GLY A 425 -3.25 -11.52 3.11
N SER A 426 -4.21 -12.43 3.18
CA SER A 426 -5.57 -12.17 2.69
C SER A 426 -6.44 -11.49 3.75
N PHE A 427 -6.42 -11.94 5.00
CA PHE A 427 -7.47 -11.61 5.96
C PHE A 427 -6.99 -10.98 7.26
N LEU A 428 -5.85 -11.43 7.81
CA LEU A 428 -5.44 -11.01 9.15
C LEU A 428 -4.75 -9.65 9.16
N HIS A 429 -4.15 -9.26 8.04
CA HIS A 429 -3.55 -7.94 7.93
C HIS A 429 -4.60 -6.91 7.49
N ASN A 430 -4.97 -6.02 8.41
CA ASN A 430 -5.97 -4.96 8.22
C ASN A 430 -7.29 -5.46 7.60
N GLU A 431 -7.76 -6.64 8.02
CA GLU A 431 -9.04 -7.20 7.58
C GLU A 431 -9.16 -7.37 6.05
N GLY A 432 -8.03 -7.53 5.35
CA GLY A 432 -7.97 -7.57 3.88
C GLY A 432 -8.18 -6.22 3.19
N GLN A 433 -8.17 -5.13 3.95
CA GLN A 433 -8.26 -3.74 3.51
C GLN A 433 -6.87 -3.10 3.30
N ASN A 434 -5.82 -3.92 3.16
CA ASN A 434 -4.48 -3.44 2.83
C ASN A 434 -4.26 -3.42 1.31
N VAL A 435 -3.48 -2.45 0.82
CA VAL A 435 -3.09 -2.35 -0.61
C VAL A 435 -2.28 -3.56 -1.09
N HIS A 436 -1.62 -4.26 -0.18
CA HIS A 436 -0.82 -5.46 -0.41
C HIS A 436 -1.55 -6.77 -0.10
N SER A 437 -2.85 -6.70 0.23
CA SER A 437 -3.63 -7.90 0.55
C SER A 437 -3.67 -8.87 -0.64
N ILE A 438 -3.43 -10.14 -0.34
CA ILE A 438 -3.58 -11.24 -1.31
C ILE A 438 -5.07 -11.37 -1.60
N ASN A 439 -5.46 -11.11 -2.84
CA ASN A 439 -6.87 -11.18 -3.28
C ASN A 439 -7.09 -12.17 -4.42
N ARG A 440 -6.02 -12.77 -4.94
CA ARG A 440 -6.08 -13.84 -5.95
C ARG A 440 -5.09 -14.94 -5.60
N ILE A 441 -5.55 -16.18 -5.55
CA ILE A 441 -4.71 -17.34 -5.32
C ILE A 441 -4.85 -18.28 -6.52
N PHE A 442 -3.77 -18.40 -7.28
CA PHE A 442 -3.65 -19.34 -8.39
C PHE A 442 -3.00 -20.61 -7.87
N VAL A 443 -3.68 -21.74 -8.03
CA VAL A 443 -3.21 -23.02 -7.51
C VAL A 443 -3.07 -24.01 -8.66
N GLN A 444 -1.96 -24.74 -8.69
CA GLN A 444 -1.73 -25.77 -9.69
C GLN A 444 -2.81 -26.86 -9.62
N ALA A 445 -3.23 -27.32 -10.80
CA ALA A 445 -4.38 -28.19 -10.97
C ALA A 445 -4.34 -29.47 -10.11
N SER A 446 -3.14 -30.03 -9.92
CA SER A 446 -2.89 -31.27 -9.17
C SER A 446 -3.23 -31.14 -7.68
N ILE A 447 -3.12 -29.95 -7.10
CA ILE A 447 -3.32 -29.71 -5.65
C ILE A 447 -4.52 -28.81 -5.33
N ILE A 448 -5.28 -28.34 -6.33
CA ILE A 448 -6.39 -27.39 -6.13
C ILE A 448 -7.40 -27.88 -5.08
N GLN A 449 -7.80 -29.15 -5.12
CA GLN A 449 -8.81 -29.68 -4.19
C GLN A 449 -8.29 -29.65 -2.75
N ILE A 450 -7.11 -30.23 -2.51
CA ILE A 450 -6.49 -30.31 -1.19
C ILE A 450 -6.22 -28.90 -0.62
N PHE A 451 -5.67 -28.01 -1.46
CA PHE A 451 -5.42 -26.62 -1.06
C PHE A 451 -6.73 -25.92 -0.66
N THR A 452 -7.76 -26.01 -1.51
CA THR A 452 -9.06 -25.37 -1.27
C THR A 452 -9.68 -25.85 0.03
N GLU A 453 -9.73 -27.17 0.25
CA GLU A 453 -10.31 -27.75 1.45
C GLU A 453 -9.60 -27.28 2.72
N LYS A 454 -8.26 -27.33 2.74
CA LYS A 454 -7.47 -26.85 3.88
C LYS A 454 -7.65 -25.35 4.10
N PHE A 455 -7.62 -24.56 3.04
CA PHE A 455 -7.79 -23.11 3.12
C PHE A 455 -9.17 -22.72 3.69
N ILE A 456 -10.25 -23.32 3.18
CA ILE A 456 -11.61 -23.09 3.68
C ILE A 456 -11.74 -23.46 5.15
N ARG A 457 -11.17 -24.60 5.58
CA ARG A 457 -11.22 -25.03 6.99
C ARG A 457 -10.57 -24.01 7.92
N VAL A 458 -9.48 -23.37 7.51
CA VAL A 458 -8.82 -22.32 8.31
C VAL A 458 -9.66 -21.05 8.30
N VAL A 459 -10.14 -20.63 7.12
CA VAL A 459 -11.00 -19.46 6.95
C VAL A 459 -12.24 -19.53 7.84
N GLN A 460 -12.92 -20.68 7.90
CA GLN A 460 -14.13 -20.88 8.72
C GLN A 460 -13.88 -20.80 10.23
N ARG A 461 -12.62 -20.94 10.67
CA ARG A 461 -12.22 -20.88 12.08
C ARG A 461 -11.78 -19.50 12.52
N LEU A 462 -11.65 -18.53 11.60
CA LEU A 462 -11.24 -17.18 11.97
C LEU A 462 -12.30 -16.53 12.86
N LYS A 463 -11.83 -15.98 13.98
CA LYS A 463 -12.69 -15.27 14.94
C LYS A 463 -12.87 -13.83 14.50
N ILE A 464 -14.10 -13.46 14.18
CA ILE A 464 -14.50 -12.14 13.73
C ILE A 464 -15.37 -11.50 14.81
N GLY A 465 -15.07 -10.27 15.21
CA GLY A 465 -15.79 -9.62 16.31
C GLY A 465 -15.27 -8.23 16.62
N SER A 466 -15.45 -7.82 17.88
CA SER A 466 -14.98 -6.51 18.36
C SER A 466 -13.46 -6.44 18.31
N PRO A 467 -12.85 -5.36 17.79
CA PRO A 467 -11.40 -5.27 17.70
C PRO A 467 -10.72 -5.16 19.07
N ASN A 468 -11.48 -4.83 20.13
CA ASN A 468 -10.99 -4.73 21.50
C ASN A 468 -10.84 -6.09 22.21
N GLU A 469 -11.42 -7.15 21.65
CA GLU A 469 -11.34 -8.49 22.23
C GLU A 469 -10.06 -9.20 21.77
N THR A 470 -9.21 -9.60 22.71
CA THR A 470 -7.91 -10.26 22.41
C THR A 470 -8.03 -11.56 21.63
N SER A 471 -9.20 -12.21 21.68
CA SER A 471 -9.47 -13.45 20.94
C SER A 471 -9.91 -13.24 19.50
N ILE A 472 -10.24 -12.00 19.11
CA ILE A 472 -10.70 -11.65 17.77
C ILE A 472 -9.51 -11.42 16.85
N GLN A 473 -9.58 -11.99 15.65
CA GLN A 473 -8.52 -11.97 14.64
C GLN A 473 -8.83 -11.05 13.46
N VAL A 474 -10.12 -10.74 13.24
CA VAL A 474 -10.60 -9.93 12.12
C VAL A 474 -11.65 -8.96 12.65
N GLY A 475 -11.36 -7.65 12.57
CA GLY A 475 -12.27 -6.57 12.96
C GLY A 475 -13.32 -6.21 11.90
N PRO A 476 -14.04 -5.09 12.08
CA PRO A 476 -14.98 -4.57 11.10
C PRO A 476 -14.30 -3.95 9.86
N LEU A 477 -15.13 -3.66 8.85
CA LEU A 477 -14.74 -2.78 7.75
C LEU A 477 -14.82 -1.30 8.15
N ILE A 478 -14.03 -0.46 7.49
CA ILE A 478 -13.90 0.98 7.81
C ILE A 478 -15.21 1.77 7.78
N SER A 479 -16.18 1.39 6.96
CA SER A 479 -17.44 2.14 6.82
C SER A 479 -18.57 1.32 6.18
N LYS A 480 -19.80 1.78 6.39
CA LYS A 480 -21.01 1.25 5.73
C LYS A 480 -20.89 1.30 4.21
N GLU A 481 -20.45 2.43 3.68
CA GLU A 481 -20.32 2.68 2.25
C GLU A 481 -19.29 1.73 1.64
N HIS A 482 -18.17 1.52 2.33
CA HIS A 482 -17.14 0.57 1.90
C HIS A 482 -17.67 -0.87 1.92
N ARG A 483 -18.40 -1.27 2.97
CA ARG A 483 -19.07 -2.57 3.02
C ARG A 483 -20.04 -2.76 1.87
N GLN A 484 -20.90 -1.79 1.58
CA GLN A 484 -21.85 -1.88 0.47
C GLN A 484 -21.15 -2.06 -0.88
N LYS A 485 -19.98 -1.43 -1.05
CA LYS A 485 -19.13 -1.61 -2.24
C LYS A 485 -18.61 -3.05 -2.35
N ILE A 486 -18.15 -3.65 -1.25
CA ILE A 486 -17.67 -5.04 -1.22
C ILE A 486 -18.81 -6.01 -1.54
N ILE A 487 -19.99 -5.83 -0.94
CA ILE A 487 -21.20 -6.63 -1.25
C ILE A 487 -21.55 -6.52 -2.74
N GLY A 488 -21.43 -5.33 -3.33
CA GLY A 488 -21.62 -5.14 -4.77
C GLY A 488 -20.65 -5.96 -5.62
N PHE A 489 -19.37 -6.08 -5.22
CA PHE A 489 -18.40 -6.92 -5.94
C PHE A 489 -18.71 -8.41 -5.83
N ILE A 490 -19.07 -8.87 -4.63
CA ILE A 490 -19.50 -10.24 -4.37
C ILE A 490 -20.68 -10.61 -5.27
N GLN A 491 -21.73 -9.77 -5.28
CA GLN A 491 -22.91 -10.01 -6.10
C GLN A 491 -22.57 -10.01 -7.59
N GLY A 492 -21.68 -9.11 -8.02
CA GLY A 492 -21.17 -9.09 -9.39
C GLY A 492 -20.49 -10.40 -9.77
N ALA A 493 -19.61 -10.92 -8.91
CA ALA A 493 -18.92 -12.18 -9.15
C ALA A 493 -19.85 -13.39 -9.22
N VAL A 494 -20.86 -13.46 -8.33
CA VAL A 494 -21.88 -14.51 -8.41
C VAL A 494 -22.67 -14.43 -9.71
N ASN A 495 -23.06 -13.23 -10.13
CA ASN A 495 -23.77 -13.03 -11.40
C ASN A 495 -22.91 -13.42 -12.61
N ASP A 496 -21.59 -13.25 -12.52
CA ASP A 496 -20.62 -13.67 -13.53
C ASP A 496 -20.27 -15.19 -13.45
N GLY A 497 -20.92 -15.94 -12.55
CA GLY A 497 -20.81 -17.41 -12.45
C GLY A 497 -19.73 -17.91 -11.48
N ALA A 498 -19.24 -17.07 -10.56
CA ALA A 498 -18.38 -17.51 -9.47
C ALA A 498 -19.19 -18.26 -8.40
N GLU A 499 -18.60 -19.31 -7.83
CA GLU A 499 -19.20 -20.07 -6.72
C GLU A 499 -18.64 -19.59 -5.38
N ILE A 500 -19.51 -19.28 -4.42
CA ILE A 500 -19.13 -18.96 -3.04
C ILE A 500 -18.96 -20.27 -2.26
N LEU A 501 -17.76 -20.54 -1.76
CA LEU A 501 -17.44 -21.78 -1.03
C LEU A 501 -17.62 -21.66 0.49
N CYS A 502 -17.38 -20.46 1.03
CA CYS A 502 -17.60 -20.11 2.42
C CYS A 502 -17.88 -18.60 2.53
N GLY A 503 -18.50 -18.13 3.61
CA GLY A 503 -18.98 -16.74 3.72
C GLY A 503 -20.27 -16.50 2.93
N GLY A 504 -20.50 -15.30 2.38
CA GLY A 504 -21.54 -15.08 1.36
C GLY A 504 -22.89 -14.61 1.88
N LYS A 505 -23.19 -14.83 3.15
CA LYS A 505 -24.57 -14.74 3.68
C LYS A 505 -24.63 -13.88 4.93
N PHE A 506 -25.54 -12.91 4.91
CA PHE A 506 -25.91 -12.10 6.06
C PHE A 506 -26.65 -12.98 7.10
N GLN A 507 -26.05 -13.17 8.29
CA GLN A 507 -26.77 -13.72 9.44
C GLN A 507 -27.40 -12.57 10.23
N ASN A 508 -28.72 -12.46 10.19
CA ASN A 508 -29.51 -11.75 11.20
C ASN A 508 -29.43 -12.55 12.51
N SER A 509 -28.44 -12.31 13.37
CA SER A 509 -28.44 -12.92 14.70
C SER A 509 -29.32 -12.11 15.64
N THR A 510 -30.33 -12.77 16.20
CA THR A 510 -31.32 -12.27 17.19
C THR A 510 -30.80 -12.14 18.62
N ALA A 511 -29.48 -12.21 18.85
CA ALA A 511 -28.90 -11.87 20.15
C ALA A 511 -28.98 -10.35 20.38
N SER A 512 -29.04 -9.88 21.63
CA SER A 512 -29.39 -8.50 22.06
C SER A 512 -28.45 -7.36 21.60
N TRP A 513 -27.73 -7.56 20.49
CA TRP A 513 -26.78 -6.67 19.84
C TRP A 513 -27.43 -5.77 18.78
N THR A 514 -28.77 -5.68 18.75
CA THR A 514 -29.55 -4.90 17.76
C THR A 514 -29.42 -3.38 17.87
N LYS A 515 -28.63 -2.86 18.84
CA LYS A 515 -28.28 -1.44 18.96
C LYS A 515 -26.83 -1.11 18.62
N VAL A 516 -25.97 -2.12 18.45
CA VAL A 516 -24.57 -1.91 18.12
C VAL A 516 -24.44 -2.10 16.62
N ILE A 517 -24.03 -1.06 15.90
CA ILE A 517 -23.81 -1.16 14.47
C ILE A 517 -22.47 -1.87 14.25
N PHE A 518 -22.48 -3.17 14.50
CA PHE A 518 -21.39 -4.08 14.20
C PHE A 518 -21.25 -4.15 12.68
N TRP A 519 -20.27 -3.46 12.12
CA TRP A 519 -19.85 -3.64 10.73
C TRP A 519 -18.89 -4.84 10.59
N SER A 520 -19.15 -5.91 11.36
CA SER A 520 -18.39 -7.16 11.35
C SER A 520 -18.50 -7.84 9.98
N LEU A 521 -17.34 -8.08 9.36
CA LEU A 521 -17.24 -9.02 8.26
C LEU A 521 -17.26 -10.45 8.82
N ARG A 522 -18.42 -11.05 9.06
CA ARG A 522 -18.52 -12.53 8.96
C ARG A 522 -18.50 -12.99 7.48
N TYR A 523 -17.69 -12.35 6.64
CA TYR A 523 -17.63 -12.61 5.19
C TYR A 523 -16.17 -12.74 4.76
N LEU A 524 -15.57 -13.88 5.09
CA LEU A 524 -14.44 -14.38 4.32
C LEU A 524 -15.00 -15.22 3.17
N GLU A 525 -15.26 -14.58 2.03
CA GLU A 525 -15.86 -15.22 0.85
C GLU A 525 -14.92 -15.83 -0.16
N VAL A 526 -14.48 -17.07 0.05
CA VAL A 526 -13.59 -17.73 -0.90
C VAL A 526 -14.40 -18.14 -2.13
N PHE A 527 -14.08 -17.59 -3.30
CA PHE A 527 -14.69 -18.00 -4.57
C PHE A 527 -13.79 -19.00 -5.29
N ILE A 528 -14.38 -20.03 -5.89
CA ILE A 528 -13.74 -20.73 -7.01
C ILE A 528 -14.37 -20.22 -8.29
N VAL A 529 -13.51 -19.78 -9.21
CA VAL A 529 -13.91 -19.48 -10.58
C VAL A 529 -13.27 -20.52 -11.50
N PRO A 530 -14.07 -21.36 -12.19
CA PRO A 530 -13.56 -22.15 -13.29
C PRO A 530 -12.93 -21.23 -14.33
N LEU A 531 -11.73 -21.54 -14.81
CA LEU A 531 -11.05 -20.73 -15.84
C LEU A 531 -11.92 -20.56 -17.10
N SER A 532 -12.76 -21.55 -17.39
CA SER A 532 -13.75 -21.49 -18.46
C SER A 532 -14.78 -20.38 -18.28
N THR A 533 -15.13 -19.99 -17.05
CA THR A 533 -16.05 -18.90 -16.73
C THR A 533 -15.39 -17.53 -16.90
N LEU A 534 -14.09 -17.42 -16.55
CA LEU A 534 -13.27 -16.26 -16.91
C LEU A 534 -13.12 -16.12 -18.43
N LEU A 535 -13.02 -17.24 -19.15
CA LEU A 535 -12.89 -17.27 -20.61
C LEU A 535 -14.23 -17.09 -21.37
N THR A 536 -15.39 -17.36 -20.78
CA THR A 536 -16.70 -17.12 -21.43
C THR A 536 -17.12 -15.65 -21.40
N HIS A 537 -16.66 -14.87 -20.42
CA HIS A 537 -16.76 -13.40 -20.47
C HIS A 537 -15.73 -12.75 -21.42
N TRP A 538 -14.70 -13.51 -21.82
CA TRP A 538 -13.86 -13.24 -22.99
C TRP A 538 -14.52 -13.82 -24.25
N ARG A 539 -15.69 -13.31 -24.66
CA ARG A 539 -16.30 -13.72 -25.95
C ARG A 539 -15.37 -13.36 -27.12
N PHE A 540 -14.53 -14.32 -27.50
CA PHE A 540 -13.82 -14.44 -28.77
C PHE A 540 -14.76 -14.81 -29.93
N ARG A 541 -16.03 -14.40 -29.90
CA ARG A 541 -17.04 -14.90 -30.83
C ARG A 541 -17.10 -14.16 -32.18
N ASP A 542 -16.31 -13.10 -32.35
CA ASP A 542 -16.27 -12.30 -33.60
C ASP A 542 -14.86 -12.22 -34.23
N LEU A 543 -14.01 -13.25 -34.03
CA LEU A 543 -12.62 -13.26 -34.55
C LEU A 543 -12.25 -14.54 -35.31
N TRP A 544 -13.21 -15.11 -36.04
CA TRP A 544 -12.95 -15.95 -37.20
C TRP A 544 -13.63 -15.36 -38.42
#